data_AF-A0A7J2VB99-F1
#
_entry.id   AF-A0A7J2VB99-F1
#
_cell.length_a   1.000
_cell.length_b   1.000
_cell.length_c   1.000
_cell.angle_alpha   90.00
_cell.angle_beta   90.00
_cell.angle_gamma   90.00
#
_symmetry.space_group_name_H-M   'P 1'
#
loop_
_entity.id
_entity.type
_entity.pdbx_description
1 polymer ?
#
loop_
_entity_poly.entity_id
_entity_poly.type
_entity_poly.pdbx_seq_one_letter_code
_entity_poly.pdbx_strand_id
1 'polypeptide(L)' 'MSDTWRIIEEELSKPSLFRSRESLMPEHLPDKLPHRESEIRSLVSYFKHLVHDPGSISQRVLIIGGVGTGKTAF' A
#
# COMPACT_ATOMS: atom_id res chain seq x y z
N MET A 1 24.09 -8.42 36.76
CA MET A 1 23.82 -7.87 35.41
C MET A 1 24.05 -8.94 34.33
N SER A 2 23.46 -10.14 34.46
CA SER A 2 23.74 -11.27 33.54
C SER A 2 22.47 -11.93 32.99
N ASP A 3 21.42 -12.08 33.79
CA ASP A 3 20.23 -12.84 33.36
C ASP A 3 19.35 -12.09 32.35
N THR A 4 19.22 -10.78 32.49
CA THR A 4 18.41 -9.97 31.56
C THR A 4 18.98 -9.99 30.14
N TRP A 5 20.31 -9.96 30.01
CA TRP A 5 20.98 -10.00 28.71
C TRP A 5 20.80 -11.36 28.02
N ARG A 6 20.86 -12.45 28.78
CA ARG A 6 20.63 -13.80 28.25
C ARG A 6 19.21 -13.98 27.69
N ILE A 7 18.20 -13.45 28.40
CA ILE A 7 16.80 -13.50 27.93
C ILE A 7 16.64 -12.72 26.61
N ILE A 8 17.27 -11.54 26.51
CA ILE A 8 17.21 -10.73 25.31
C ILE A 8 17.84 -11.45 24.12
N GLU A 9 19.01 -12.06 24.30
CA GLU A 9 19.69 -12.85 23.25
C GLU A 9 18.87 -14.08 22.82
N GLU A 10 18.30 -14.82 23.77
CA GLU A 10 17.43 -15.97 23.48
C GLU A 10 16.21 -15.55 22.64
N GLU A 11 15.55 -14.44 22.98
CA GLU A 11 14.39 -13.94 22.21
C GLU A 11 14.78 -13.42 20.81
N LEU A 12 15.90 -12.68 20.69
CA LEU A 12 16.37 -12.15 19.41
C LEU A 12 16.86 -13.24 18.45
N SER A 13 17.35 -14.36 18.98
CA SER A 13 17.87 -15.47 18.18
C SER A 13 16.78 -16.36 17.56
N LYS A 14 15.51 -16.18 17.97
CA LYS A 14 14.40 -16.99 17.45
C LYS A 14 14.19 -16.73 15.94
N PRO A 15 14.02 -17.80 15.14
CA PRO A 15 13.78 -17.64 13.70
C PRO A 15 12.45 -16.92 13.44
N SER A 16 12.44 -16.00 12.48
CA SER A 16 11.22 -15.31 12.07
C SER A 16 10.50 -16.06 10.94
N LEU A 17 9.18 -16.16 11.06
CA LEU A 17 8.31 -16.66 9.99
C LEU A 17 8.13 -15.66 8.85
N PHE A 18 8.34 -14.37 9.13
CA PHE A 18 8.15 -13.30 8.16
C PHE A 18 9.42 -13.12 7.34
N ARG A 19 9.31 -13.26 6.01
CA ARG A 19 10.39 -12.91 5.08
C ARG A 19 10.53 -11.39 4.94
N SER A 20 9.40 -10.67 4.91
CA SER A 20 9.33 -9.22 4.98
C SER A 20 8.07 -8.88 5.77
N ARG A 21 8.21 -8.14 6.87
CA ARG A 21 7.06 -7.65 7.65
C ARG A 21 6.49 -6.39 7.05
N GLU A 22 7.34 -5.63 6.37
CA GLU A 22 7.04 -4.37 5.72
C GLU A 22 5.92 -4.55 4.69
N SER A 23 5.91 -5.68 3.97
CA SER A 23 4.85 -5.97 2.99
C SER A 23 3.45 -6.16 3.59
N LEU A 24 3.36 -6.36 4.91
CA LEU A 24 2.10 -6.52 5.64
C LEU A 24 1.68 -5.24 6.36
N MET A 25 2.50 -4.19 6.31
CA MET A 25 2.15 -2.90 6.89
C MET A 25 1.06 -2.22 6.04
N PRO A 26 0.08 -1.52 6.65
CA PRO A 26 -1.01 -0.86 5.91
C PRO A 26 -0.56 0.12 4.83
N GLU A 27 0.61 0.74 5.00
CA GLU A 27 1.24 1.68 4.08
C GLU A 27 1.93 1.00 2.89
N HIS A 28 2.08 -0.33 2.91
CA HIS A 28 2.71 -1.05 1.82
C HIS A 28 1.82 -1.06 0.57
N LEU A 29 2.34 -0.52 -0.52
CA LEU A 29 1.73 -0.58 -1.84
C LEU A 29 2.41 -1.69 -2.66
N PRO A 30 1.69 -2.76 -3.01
CA PRO A 30 2.24 -3.82 -3.85
C PRO A 30 2.36 -3.36 -5.31
N ASP A 31 3.29 -3.96 -6.07
CA ASP A 31 3.50 -3.65 -7.49
C ASP A 31 2.27 -3.94 -8.37
N LYS A 32 1.37 -4.82 -7.89
CA LYS A 32 0.14 -5.19 -8.58
C LYS A 32 -1.01 -5.20 -7.58
N LEU A 33 -2.15 -4.67 -8.01
CA LEU A 33 -3.43 -4.75 -7.31
C LEU A 33 -4.37 -5.63 -8.13
N PRO A 34 -4.43 -6.94 -7.83
CA PRO A 34 -5.26 -7.87 -8.60
C PRO A 34 -6.73 -7.43 -8.58
N HIS A 35 -7.41 -7.58 -9.72
CA HIS A 35 -8.83 -7.28 -9.88
C HIS A 35 -9.18 -5.79 -9.76
N ARG A 36 -8.19 -4.89 -9.87
CA ARG A 36 -8.38 -3.42 -9.86
C ARG A 36 -8.00 -2.74 -11.18
N GLU A 37 -7.74 -3.53 -12.23
CA GLU A 37 -7.20 -3.03 -13.50
C GLU A 37 -8.17 -2.09 -14.23
N SER A 38 -9.48 -2.31 -14.09
CA SER A 38 -10.50 -1.48 -14.74
C SER A 38 -10.67 -0.13 -14.04
N GLU A 39 -10.63 -0.10 -12.71
CA GLU A 39 -10.69 1.13 -11.91
C GLU A 39 -9.43 1.97 -12.11
N ILE A 40 -8.24 1.36 -12.11
CA ILE A 40 -6.97 2.03 -12.42
C ILE A 40 -7.03 2.64 -13.83
N ARG A 41 -7.49 1.87 -14.84
CA ARG A 41 -7.64 2.38 -16.21
C ARG A 41 -8.60 3.58 -16.27
N SER A 42 -9.67 3.55 -15.49
CA SER A 42 -10.64 4.65 -15.42
C SER A 42 -10.01 5.91 -14.82
N LEU A 43 -9.31 5.78 -13.69
CA LEU A 43 -8.60 6.91 -13.07
C LEU A 43 -7.56 7.51 -14.00
N VAL A 44 -6.75 6.68 -14.66
CA VAL A 44 -5.76 7.15 -15.64
C VAL A 44 -6.47 7.92 -16.77
N SER A 45 -7.58 7.41 -17.30
CA SER A 45 -8.34 8.11 -18.33
C SER A 45 -8.91 9.45 -17.87
N TYR A 46 -9.36 9.53 -16.61
CA TYR A 46 -9.88 10.77 -16.03
C TYR A 46 -8.77 11.80 -15.80
N PHE A 47 -7.60 11.37 -15.32
CA PHE A 47 -6.54 12.28 -14.90
C PHE A 47 -5.44 12.52 -15.94
N LYS A 48 -5.44 11.82 -17.08
CA LYS A 48 -4.40 11.98 -18.12
C LYS A 48 -4.19 13.43 -18.58
N HIS A 49 -5.23 14.27 -18.55
CA HIS A 49 -5.11 15.68 -18.92
C HIS A 49 -4.20 16.44 -17.96
N LEU A 50 -4.05 16.03 -16.69
CA LEU A 50 -3.18 16.69 -15.72
C LEU A 50 -1.70 16.60 -16.13
N VAL A 51 -1.36 15.57 -16.92
CA VAL A 51 -0.02 15.36 -17.47
C VAL A 51 0.12 16.00 -18.84
N HIS A 52 -0.87 15.82 -19.73
CA HIS A 52 -0.78 16.28 -21.11
C HIS A 52 -1.06 17.77 -21.30
N ASP A 53 -1.92 18.36 -20.49
CA ASP A 53 -2.35 19.76 -20.58
C ASP A 53 -2.61 20.33 -19.17
N PRO A 54 -1.55 20.56 -18.39
CA PRO A 54 -1.68 20.96 -16.99
C PRO A 54 -2.39 22.32 -16.86
N GLY A 55 -3.42 22.39 -16.01
CA GLY A 55 -4.16 23.63 -15.73
C GLY A 55 -5.34 23.90 -16.65
N SER A 56 -5.58 23.08 -17.68
CA SER A 56 -6.74 23.24 -18.56
C SER A 56 -8.07 22.87 -17.93
N ILE A 57 -8.07 21.94 -16.97
CA ILE A 57 -9.27 21.51 -16.25
C ILE A 57 -8.96 21.05 -14.83
N SER A 58 -9.85 21.42 -13.90
CA SER A 58 -9.83 20.95 -12.50
C SER A 58 -10.75 19.73 -12.34
N GLN A 59 -10.25 18.55 -12.69
CA GLN A 59 -10.99 17.29 -12.57
C GLN A 59 -11.14 16.83 -11.11
N ARG A 60 -12.34 16.34 -10.76
CA ARG A 60 -12.64 15.75 -9.45
C ARG A 60 -13.27 14.38 -9.65
N VAL A 61 -12.85 13.40 -8.86
CA VAL A 61 -13.39 12.02 -8.87
C VAL A 61 -13.76 11.63 -7.44
N LEU A 62 -14.93 11.02 -7.26
CA LEU A 62 -15.38 10.47 -5.97
C LEU A 62 -15.35 8.95 -6.04
N ILE A 63 -14.61 8.31 -5.13
CA ILE A 63 -14.47 6.86 -5.05
C ILE A 63 -15.26 6.36 -3.84
N ILE A 64 -16.21 5.44 -4.07
CA ILE A 64 -17.13 4.92 -3.03
C ILE A 64 -17.00 3.40 -2.96
N GLY A 65 -17.08 2.84 -1.76
CA GLY A 65 -17.07 1.40 -1.53
C GLY A 65 -16.87 1.05 -0.06
N GLY A 66 -17.22 -0.18 0.33
CA GLY A 66 -17.11 -0.66 1.72
C GLY A 66 -15.69 -0.66 2.28
N VAL A 67 -15.55 -0.94 3.58
CA VAL A 67 -14.22 -1.01 4.24
C VAL A 67 -13.40 -2.18 3.65
N GLY A 68 -12.08 -2.00 3.54
CA GLY A 68 -11.18 -3.06 3.05
C GLY A 68 -11.23 -3.32 1.55
N THR A 69 -12.02 -2.55 0.77
CA THR A 69 -12.09 -2.73 -0.69
C THR A 69 -10.89 -2.14 -1.44
N GLY A 70 -9.83 -1.70 -0.78
CA GLY A 70 -8.62 -1.22 -1.45
C GLY A 70 -8.72 0.17 -2.09
N LYS A 71 -9.73 0.98 -1.75
CA LYS A 71 -9.92 2.35 -2.28
C LYS A 71 -8.71 3.27 -2.13
N THR A 72 -7.94 3.10 -1.06
CA THR A 72 -6.75 3.92 -0.77
C THR A 72 -5.50 3.39 -1.48
N ALA A 73 -5.48 2.11 -1.84
CA ALA A 73 -4.30 1.48 -2.42
C ALA A 73 -4.22 1.66 -3.95
N PHE A 74 -5.36 1.76 -4.63
CA PHE A 74 -5.44 1.86 -6.10
C PHE A 74 -5.51 3.32 -6.58
#